data_AF-A0A437LYM7-F1
#
_entry.id   AF-A0A437LYM7-F1
#
_cell.length_a   1.000
_cell.length_b   1.000
_cell.length_c   1.000
_cell.angle_alpha   90.00
_cell.angle_beta   90.00
_cell.angle_gamma   90.00
#
_symmetry.space_group_name_H-M   'P 1'
#
loop_
_entity.id
_entity.type
_entity.pdbx_description
1 polymer ?
#
loop_
_entity_poly.entity_id
_entity_poly.type
_entity_poly.pdbx_seq_one_letter_code
_entity_poly.pdbx_strand_id
1 'polypeptide(L)'
;MNRDRNHPAQFDITEARYGISVADNLRARRRRTRVAILNRILIFAVMFPTLAMMLSSIPSRDVGVTLMGSAGLAGLADGAAALKSLIAVIQLAFTEPIRIDDVIIMDDKRGRIEETILTYIVLGIWDDRRLIVSVARLLEESFQNWTRSTSHLMGSVHSRLDWSADVARIGQKAGEIISANPR
;
A
#
# COMPACT_ATOMS: atom_id res chain seq x y z
N MET A 1 20.03 75.09 8.77
CA MET A 1 18.63 75.18 8.28
C MET A 1 18.03 73.77 8.29
N ASN A 2 17.80 73.19 9.48
CA ASN A 2 16.47 72.87 10.03
C ASN A 2 15.47 72.27 9.03
N ARG A 3 15.20 70.96 9.13
CA ARG A 3 13.85 70.47 9.48
C ARG A 3 13.84 68.98 9.84
N ASP A 4 13.63 68.79 11.12
CA ASP A 4 12.96 67.68 11.78
C ASP A 4 11.91 66.95 10.90
N ARG A 5 12.01 65.62 10.84
CA ARG A 5 10.89 64.74 10.54
C ARG A 5 11.10 63.37 11.19
N ASN A 6 10.68 63.29 12.44
CA ASN A 6 10.20 62.08 13.10
C ASN A 6 9.45 61.15 12.12
N HIS A 7 9.90 59.91 11.98
CA HIS A 7 9.03 58.75 11.79
C HIS A 7 9.54 57.59 12.65
N PRO A 8 8.74 57.09 13.61
CA PRO A 8 9.16 56.11 14.59
C PRO A 8 9.40 54.74 13.95
N ALA A 9 10.34 54.00 14.54
CA ALA A 9 10.61 52.60 14.29
C ALA A 9 9.31 51.80 14.10
N GLN A 10 9.03 51.42 12.85
CA GLN A 10 8.10 50.35 12.56
C GLN A 10 8.80 49.06 12.96
N PHE A 11 8.58 48.64 14.20
CA PHE A 11 8.72 47.25 14.56
C PHE A 11 7.80 46.45 13.63
N ASP A 12 8.43 45.77 12.69
CA ASP A 12 7.78 44.89 11.73
C ASP A 12 7.19 43.69 12.48
N ILE A 13 5.92 43.81 12.86
CA ILE A 13 5.12 42.75 13.50
C ILE A 13 4.58 41.74 12.47
N THR A 14 5.13 41.71 11.26
CA THR A 14 4.57 40.96 10.12
C THR A 14 5.23 39.61 9.85
N GLU A 15 6.14 39.11 10.70
CA GLU A 15 6.77 37.80 10.46
C GLU A 15 6.17 36.62 11.26
N ALA A 16 5.19 36.84 12.14
CA ALA A 16 4.62 35.75 12.94
C ALA A 16 3.40 35.02 12.30
N ARG A 17 2.97 35.40 11.08
CA ARG A 17 1.75 34.86 10.44
C ARG A 17 1.94 34.10 9.13
N TYR A 18 3.17 33.82 8.71
CA TYR A 18 3.44 33.09 7.46
C TYR A 18 3.77 31.60 7.60
N GLY A 19 3.46 30.99 8.75
CA GLY A 19 3.64 29.53 8.97
C GLY A 19 2.41 28.65 8.72
N ILE A 20 1.20 29.22 8.60
CA ILE A 20 -0.05 28.45 8.73
C ILE A 20 -0.77 28.25 7.38
N SER A 21 -0.50 29.08 6.36
CA SER A 21 -1.27 29.05 5.10
C SER A 21 -0.94 27.85 4.20
N VAL A 22 0.32 27.41 4.12
CA VAL A 22 0.75 26.42 3.09
C VAL A 22 0.30 25.00 3.43
N ALA A 23 0.41 24.59 4.70
CA ALA A 23 -0.03 23.27 5.17
C ALA A 23 -1.56 23.12 5.08
N ASP A 24 -2.31 24.18 5.40
CA ASP A 24 -3.76 24.22 5.24
C ASP A 24 -4.18 24.27 3.77
N ASN A 25 -3.43 24.94 2.88
CA ASN A 25 -3.74 24.94 1.45
C ASN A 25 -3.60 23.54 0.83
N LEU A 26 -2.62 22.74 1.25
CA LEU A 26 -2.44 21.35 0.79
C LEU A 26 -3.56 20.44 1.31
N ARG A 27 -3.94 20.57 2.58
CA ARG A 27 -5.07 19.81 3.17
C ARG A 27 -6.41 20.23 2.57
N ALA A 28 -6.62 21.53 2.34
CA ALA A 28 -7.81 22.07 1.69
C ALA A 28 -7.92 21.64 0.23
N ARG A 29 -6.82 21.64 -0.53
CA ARG A 29 -6.78 21.15 -1.93
C ARG A 29 -7.05 19.65 -2.00
N ARG A 30 -6.43 18.83 -1.14
CA ARG A 30 -6.71 17.38 -1.08
C ARG A 30 -8.18 17.09 -0.74
N ARG A 31 -8.78 17.85 0.17
CA ARG A 31 -10.21 17.73 0.50
C ARG A 31 -11.09 18.09 -0.71
N ARG A 32 -10.80 19.17 -1.43
CA ARG A 32 -11.55 19.56 -2.64
C ARG A 32 -11.51 18.49 -3.71
N THR A 33 -10.34 17.89 -3.98
CA THR A 33 -10.22 16.82 -4.99
C THR A 33 -10.96 15.56 -4.56
N ARG A 34 -10.84 15.14 -3.29
CA ARG A 34 -11.57 13.97 -2.76
C ARG A 34 -13.09 14.18 -2.80
N VAL A 35 -13.55 15.36 -2.39
CA VAL A 35 -14.98 15.71 -2.40
C VAL A 35 -15.52 15.81 -3.83
N ALA A 36 -14.75 16.33 -4.78
CA ALA A 36 -15.17 16.38 -6.18
C ALA A 36 -15.32 14.98 -6.81
N ILE A 37 -14.40 14.06 -6.51
CA ILE A 37 -14.49 12.67 -6.96
C ILE A 37 -15.71 11.98 -6.31
N LEU A 38 -15.89 12.13 -5.00
CA LEU A 38 -17.05 11.59 -4.28
C LEU A 38 -18.37 12.11 -4.83
N ASN A 39 -18.47 13.41 -5.11
CA ASN A 39 -19.67 14.01 -5.68
C ASN A 39 -19.96 13.48 -7.08
N ARG A 40 -18.92 13.27 -7.92
CA ARG A 40 -19.08 12.63 -9.24
C ARG A 40 -19.61 11.20 -9.12
N ILE A 41 -19.08 10.41 -8.18
CA ILE A 41 -19.54 9.04 -7.93
C ILE A 41 -21.00 9.05 -7.45
N LEU A 42 -21.35 9.96 -6.53
CA LEU A 42 -22.71 10.08 -6.01
C LEU A 42 -23.71 10.48 -7.10
N ILE A 43 -23.38 11.47 -7.93
CA ILE A 43 -24.21 11.87 -9.07
C ILE A 43 -24.41 10.69 -10.01
N PHE A 44 -23.35 9.96 -10.36
CA PHE A 44 -23.45 8.79 -11.23
C PHE A 44 -24.32 7.68 -10.61
N ALA A 45 -24.12 7.40 -9.31
CA ALA A 45 -24.86 6.39 -8.56
C ALA A 45 -26.36 6.68 -8.45
N VAL A 46 -26.77 7.95 -8.49
CA VAL A 46 -28.18 8.37 -8.50
C VAL A 46 -28.73 8.48 -9.93
N MET A 47 -27.96 9.06 -10.86
CA MET A 47 -28.39 9.28 -12.24
C MET A 47 -28.58 7.97 -13.01
N PHE A 48 -27.69 7.00 -12.82
CA PHE A 48 -27.76 5.71 -13.52
C PHE A 48 -29.08 4.95 -13.25
N PRO A 49 -29.47 4.66 -11.99
CA PRO A 49 -30.76 4.02 -11.71
C PRO A 49 -31.96 4.91 -12.05
N THR A 50 -31.83 6.24 -11.96
CA THR A 50 -32.90 7.16 -12.36
C THR A 50 -33.19 7.07 -13.86
N LEU A 51 -32.15 7.13 -14.70
CA LEU A 51 -32.29 7.02 -16.15
C LEU A 51 -32.80 5.62 -16.54
N ALA A 52 -32.30 4.59 -15.86
CA ALA A 52 -32.76 3.22 -15.98
C ALA A 52 -34.27 3.07 -15.75
N MET A 53 -34.79 3.63 -14.65
CA MET A 53 -36.20 3.62 -14.32
C MET A 53 -37.04 4.41 -15.33
N MET A 54 -36.55 5.59 -15.76
CA MET A 54 -37.22 6.41 -16.78
C MET A 54 -37.35 5.66 -18.12
N LEU A 55 -36.27 5.01 -18.58
CA LEU A 55 -36.25 4.27 -19.84
C LEU A 55 -37.18 3.05 -19.80
N SER A 56 -37.30 2.40 -18.65
CA SER A 56 -38.23 1.28 -18.44
C SER A 56 -39.71 1.69 -18.49
N SER A 57 -40.03 2.97 -18.31
CA SER A 57 -41.41 3.48 -18.29
C SER A 57 -41.96 3.81 -19.69
N ILE A 58 -41.13 3.81 -20.73
CA ILE A 58 -41.54 4.11 -22.11
C ILE A 58 -41.91 2.79 -22.83
N PRO A 59 -42.92 2.75 -23.72
CA PRO A 59 -43.28 1.56 -24.48
C PRO A 59 -42.18 1.02 -25.42
N SER A 60 -41.10 1.78 -25.67
CA SER A 60 -39.87 1.34 -26.36
C SER A 60 -38.91 0.60 -25.42
N ARG A 61 -39.44 -0.36 -24.65
CA ARG A 61 -38.73 -1.03 -23.54
C ARG A 61 -37.54 -1.87 -24.04
N ASP A 62 -37.63 -2.42 -25.24
CA ASP A 62 -36.59 -3.28 -25.83
C ASP A 62 -35.28 -2.52 -26.07
N VAL A 63 -35.34 -1.28 -26.56
CA VAL A 63 -34.15 -0.46 -26.77
C VAL A 63 -33.51 -0.08 -25.44
N GLY A 64 -34.32 0.25 -24.43
CA GLY A 64 -33.84 0.60 -23.11
C GLY A 64 -33.16 -0.56 -22.37
N VAL A 65 -33.76 -1.75 -22.43
CA VAL A 65 -33.20 -2.97 -21.82
C VAL A 65 -31.90 -3.39 -22.51
N THR A 66 -31.82 -3.28 -23.84
CA THR A 66 -30.61 -3.67 -24.59
C THR A 66 -29.44 -2.69 -24.33
N LEU A 67 -29.72 -1.39 -24.24
CA LEU A 67 -28.73 -0.37 -23.87
C LEU A 67 -28.28 -0.51 -22.41
N MET A 68 -29.20 -0.77 -21.48
CA MET A 68 -28.85 -0.99 -20.08
C MET A 68 -28.06 -2.29 -19.87
N GLY A 69 -28.43 -3.37 -20.57
CA GLY A 69 -27.70 -4.64 -20.52
C GLY A 69 -26.26 -4.51 -21.02
N SER A 70 -26.04 -3.78 -22.12
CA SER A 70 -24.69 -3.53 -22.66
C SER A 70 -23.86 -2.59 -21.78
N ALA A 71 -24.45 -1.53 -21.24
CA ALA A 71 -23.79 -0.63 -20.29
C ALA A 71 -23.42 -1.34 -18.97
N GLY A 72 -24.30 -2.22 -18.47
CA GLY A 72 -24.04 -3.01 -17.28
C GLY A 72 -22.90 -4.02 -17.46
N LEU A 73 -22.87 -4.73 -18.58
CA LEU A 73 -21.78 -5.66 -18.91
C LEU A 73 -20.42 -4.96 -19.03
N ALA A 74 -20.38 -3.79 -19.68
CA ALA A 74 -19.16 -2.99 -19.77
C ALA A 74 -18.68 -2.53 -18.38
N GLY A 75 -19.59 -2.06 -17.52
CA GLY A 75 -19.24 -1.65 -16.16
C GLY A 75 -18.75 -2.78 -15.26
N LEU A 76 -19.28 -4.00 -15.43
CA LEU A 76 -18.86 -5.17 -14.67
C LEU A 76 -17.47 -5.68 -15.08
N ALA A 77 -17.12 -5.60 -16.37
CA ALA A 77 -15.82 -6.05 -16.86
C ALA A 77 -14.67 -5.30 -16.18
N ASP A 78 -14.76 -3.97 -16.10
CA ASP A 78 -13.73 -3.13 -15.48
C ASP A 78 -13.88 -3.05 -13.95
N GLY A 79 -15.12 -3.08 -13.44
CA GLY A 79 -15.42 -2.94 -12.01
C GLY A 79 -15.11 -4.18 -11.17
N ALA A 80 -15.16 -5.39 -11.75
CA ALA A 80 -14.94 -6.63 -11.02
C ALA A 80 -13.53 -6.73 -10.42
N ALA A 81 -12.50 -6.24 -11.14
CA ALA A 81 -11.12 -6.25 -10.65
C ALA A 81 -10.95 -5.37 -9.40
N ALA A 82 -11.57 -4.18 -9.41
CA ALA A 82 -11.54 -3.27 -8.27
C ALA A 82 -12.27 -3.84 -7.05
N LEU A 83 -13.40 -4.52 -7.27
CA LEU A 83 -14.13 -5.18 -6.19
C LEU A 83 -13.33 -6.33 -5.58
N LYS A 84 -12.67 -7.14 -6.42
CA LYS A 84 -11.83 -8.26 -5.98
C LYS A 84 -10.68 -7.81 -5.08
N SER A 85 -9.98 -6.73 -5.45
CA SER A 85 -8.88 -6.20 -4.63
C SER A 85 -9.37 -5.62 -3.31
N LEU A 86 -10.54 -4.96 -3.29
CA LEU A 86 -11.15 -4.46 -2.05
C LEU A 86 -11.49 -5.59 -1.07
N ILE A 87 -12.14 -6.66 -1.56
CA ILE A 87 -12.51 -7.81 -0.74
C ILE A 87 -11.24 -8.46 -0.17
N ALA A 88 -10.20 -8.61 -0.98
CA ALA A 88 -8.95 -9.22 -0.56
C ALA A 88 -8.21 -8.36 0.49
N VAL A 89 -8.24 -7.03 0.39
CA VAL A 89 -7.71 -6.12 1.42
C VAL A 89 -8.46 -6.31 2.75
N ILE A 90 -9.79 -6.39 2.71
CA ILE A 90 -10.61 -6.62 3.91
C ILE A 90 -10.27 -7.98 4.51
N GLN A 91 -10.19 -9.04 3.69
CA GLN A 91 -9.84 -10.38 4.13
C GLN A 91 -8.45 -10.41 4.79
N LEU A 92 -7.47 -9.72 4.21
CA LEU A 92 -6.11 -9.61 4.75
C LEU A 92 -6.11 -8.93 6.12
N ALA A 93 -6.89 -7.86 6.26
CA ALA A 93 -7.03 -7.15 7.54
C ALA A 93 -7.56 -8.05 8.65
N PHE A 94 -8.47 -8.99 8.32
CA PHE A 94 -9.00 -9.94 9.28
C PHE A 94 -8.08 -11.13 9.58
N THR A 95 -7.26 -11.54 8.62
CA THR A 95 -6.42 -12.73 8.77
C THR A 95 -4.99 -12.45 9.26
N GLU A 96 -4.59 -11.17 9.29
CA GLU A 96 -3.28 -10.68 9.73
C GLU A 96 -2.10 -11.64 9.42
N PRO A 97 -1.89 -12.07 8.16
CA PRO A 97 -0.87 -13.08 7.84
C PRO A 97 0.56 -12.52 7.88
N ILE A 98 0.71 -11.21 8.09
CA ILE A 98 1.96 -10.47 8.06
C ILE A 98 2.07 -9.70 9.37
N ARG A 99 3.14 -9.92 10.12
CA ARG A 99 3.40 -9.21 11.38
C ARG A 99 4.41 -8.09 11.14
N ILE A 100 4.33 -7.06 11.98
CA ILE A 100 5.42 -6.08 12.09
C ILE A 100 6.70 -6.84 12.41
N ASP A 101 7.83 -6.38 11.87
CA ASP A 101 9.15 -6.99 11.98
C ASP A 101 9.41 -8.27 11.17
N ASP A 102 8.44 -8.80 10.44
CA ASP A 102 8.67 -9.91 9.52
C ASP A 102 9.62 -9.51 8.37
N VAL A 103 10.45 -10.45 7.94
CA VAL A 103 11.33 -10.28 6.78
C VAL A 103 10.64 -10.87 5.55
N ILE A 104 10.42 -10.04 4.54
CA ILE A 104 9.83 -10.46 3.27
C ILE A 104 10.74 -10.16 2.08
N ILE A 105 10.59 -10.96 1.02
CA ILE A 105 11.24 -10.73 -0.27
C ILE A 105 10.17 -10.43 -1.31
N MET A 106 10.36 -9.31 -2.00
CA MET A 106 9.51 -8.82 -3.09
C MET A 106 10.36 -8.11 -4.13
N ASP A 107 10.11 -8.33 -5.41
CA ASP A 107 10.87 -7.74 -6.52
C ASP A 107 12.40 -7.90 -6.37
N ASP A 108 12.84 -9.11 -5.98
CA ASP A 108 14.25 -9.45 -5.67
C ASP A 108 14.90 -8.60 -4.56
N LYS A 109 14.10 -7.83 -3.82
CA LYS A 109 14.55 -7.02 -2.69
C LYS A 109 14.07 -7.63 -1.39
N ARG A 110 15.01 -7.83 -0.48
CA ARG A 110 14.74 -8.21 0.91
C ARG A 110 14.48 -6.96 1.73
N GLY A 111 13.34 -6.92 2.41
CA GLY A 111 12.97 -5.84 3.30
C GLY A 111 12.34 -6.36 4.59
N ARG A 112 12.47 -5.58 5.65
CA ARG A 112 11.78 -5.81 6.92
C ARG A 112 10.54 -4.93 6.98
N ILE A 113 9.44 -5.45 7.48
CA ILE A 113 8.21 -4.67 7.63
C ILE A 113 8.37 -3.72 8.82
N GLU A 114 8.35 -2.42 8.54
CA GLU A 114 8.41 -1.35 9.53
C GLU A 114 7.01 -0.92 9.98
N GLU A 115 6.06 -0.87 9.04
CA GLU A 115 4.69 -0.41 9.28
C GLU A 115 3.68 -1.17 8.43
N THR A 116 2.55 -1.54 9.03
CA THR A 116 1.43 -2.20 8.35
C THR A 116 0.18 -1.33 8.44
N ILE A 117 -0.30 -0.86 7.28
CA ILE A 117 -1.58 -0.16 7.14
C ILE A 117 -2.49 -0.99 6.23
N LEU A 118 -3.80 -0.80 6.35
CA LEU A 118 -4.80 -1.51 5.54
C LEU A 118 -4.55 -1.47 4.03
N THR A 119 -4.02 -0.36 3.50
CA THR A 119 -3.89 -0.13 2.06
C THR A 119 -2.46 -0.28 1.54
N TYR A 120 -1.47 -0.17 2.42
CA TYR A 120 -0.05 -0.26 2.06
C TYR A 120 0.78 -0.73 3.25
N ILE A 121 1.91 -1.35 2.95
CA ILE A 121 2.95 -1.70 3.93
C ILE A 121 4.23 -0.93 3.60
N VAL A 122 5.02 -0.67 4.63
CA VAL A 122 6.33 -0.02 4.51
C VAL A 122 7.41 -1.04 4.79
N LEU A 123 8.29 -1.24 3.81
CA LEU A 123 9.42 -2.15 3.88
C LEU A 123 10.72 -1.36 4.01
N GLY A 124 11.44 -1.55 5.12
CA GLY A 124 12.81 -1.10 5.27
C GLY A 124 13.76 -2.03 4.51
N ILE A 125 14.37 -1.53 3.43
CA ILE A 125 15.40 -2.25 2.67
C ILE A 125 16.76 -2.02 3.36
N TRP A 126 17.72 -2.92 3.13
CA TRP A 126 19.09 -2.85 3.64
C TRP A 126 19.83 -1.53 3.35
N ASP A 127 19.42 -0.81 2.31
CA ASP A 127 20.00 0.46 1.86
C ASP A 127 19.32 1.69 2.53
N ASP A 128 18.72 1.47 3.71
CA ASP A 128 17.93 2.45 4.48
C ASP A 128 16.80 3.14 3.67
N ARG A 129 16.36 2.52 2.58
CA ARG A 129 15.24 3.00 1.75
C ARG A 129 13.94 2.35 2.18
N ARG A 130 12.87 3.16 2.19
CA ARG A 130 11.52 2.73 2.57
C ARG A 130 10.74 2.46 1.30
N LEU A 131 10.49 1.18 1.02
CA LEU A 131 9.69 0.75 -0.11
C LEU A 131 8.23 0.64 0.34
N ILE A 132 7.39 1.52 -0.20
CA ILE A 132 5.96 1.51 0.04
C ILE A 132 5.32 0.59 -0.99
N VAL A 133 4.71 -0.49 -0.52
CA VAL A 133 4.03 -1.49 -1.36
C VAL A 133 2.55 -1.46 -1.07
N SER A 134 1.71 -1.37 -2.11
CA SER A 134 0.26 -1.48 -1.93
C SER A 134 -0.13 -2.92 -1.62
N VAL A 135 -1.05 -3.09 -0.69
CA VAL A 135 -1.58 -4.43 -0.35
C VAL A 135 -2.20 -5.10 -1.57
N ALA A 136 -2.81 -4.32 -2.47
CA ALA A 136 -3.33 -4.84 -3.74
C ALA A 136 -2.24 -5.51 -4.59
N ARG A 137 -1.04 -4.93 -4.68
CA ARG A 137 0.09 -5.54 -5.41
C ARG A 137 0.56 -6.83 -4.73
N LEU A 138 0.66 -6.85 -3.39
CA LEU A 138 1.01 -8.05 -2.61
C LEU A 138 0.05 -9.23 -2.83
N LEU A 139 -1.19 -8.96 -3.26
CA LEU A 139 -2.20 -9.96 -3.53
C LEU A 139 -2.19 -10.44 -4.99
N GLU A 140 -1.66 -9.63 -5.89
CA GLU A 140 -1.50 -9.97 -7.32
C GLU A 140 -0.20 -10.74 -7.56
N GLU A 141 0.87 -10.37 -6.87
CA GLU A 141 2.21 -10.95 -7.01
C GLU A 141 2.54 -11.84 -5.81
N SER A 142 3.28 -12.93 -6.04
CA SER A 142 3.72 -13.80 -4.95
C SER A 142 4.83 -13.14 -4.13
N PHE A 143 4.79 -13.33 -2.82
CA PHE A 143 5.83 -12.88 -1.90
C PHE A 143 6.28 -14.02 -1.00
N GLN A 144 7.52 -13.95 -0.51
CA GLN A 144 8.06 -14.92 0.43
C GLN A 144 8.15 -14.28 1.82
N ASN A 145 7.51 -14.87 2.82
CA ASN A 145 7.70 -14.49 4.22
C ASN A 145 8.68 -15.46 4.89
N TRP A 146 9.86 -14.96 5.23
CA TRP A 146 10.95 -15.75 5.80
C TRP A 146 10.85 -15.91 7.33
N THR A 147 9.86 -15.28 7.98
CA THR A 147 9.70 -15.25 9.44
C THR A 147 8.34 -15.76 9.91
N ARG A 148 7.44 -16.18 8.99
CA ARG A 148 6.04 -16.55 9.26
C ARG A 148 5.81 -17.67 10.29
N SER A 149 6.68 -18.67 10.36
CA SER A 149 6.44 -19.89 11.16
C SER A 149 7.44 -20.07 12.30
N THR A 150 8.69 -19.64 12.13
CA THR A 150 9.73 -19.88 13.13
C THR A 150 10.90 -18.91 12.91
N SER A 151 11.48 -18.35 13.98
CA SER A 151 12.75 -17.60 13.94
C SER A 151 13.96 -18.48 13.58
N HIS A 152 13.75 -19.79 13.41
CA HIS A 152 14.74 -20.72 12.91
C HIS A 152 14.87 -20.57 11.38
N LEU A 153 15.66 -19.59 10.97
CA LEU A 153 16.17 -19.52 9.59
C LEU A 153 17.02 -20.78 9.34
N MET A 154 16.52 -21.71 8.53
CA MET A 154 17.36 -22.80 8.01
C MET A 154 18.43 -22.19 7.11
N GLY A 155 19.65 -22.03 7.65
CA GLY A 155 20.83 -21.64 6.89
C GLY A 155 21.48 -22.86 6.26
N SER A 156 21.68 -22.85 4.94
CA SER A 156 22.47 -23.88 4.25
C SER A 156 23.94 -23.43 4.15
N VAL A 157 24.84 -24.15 4.82
CA VAL A 157 26.28 -23.93 4.71
C VAL A 157 26.84 -24.86 3.65
N HIS A 158 27.39 -24.29 2.58
CA HIS A 158 28.06 -25.04 1.53
C HIS A 158 29.56 -25.00 1.76
N SER A 159 30.12 -26.08 2.30
CA SER A 159 31.58 -26.24 2.44
C SER A 159 32.15 -26.92 1.21
N ARG A 160 33.14 -26.29 0.58
CA ARG A 160 33.94 -26.93 -0.47
C ARG A 160 34.98 -27.84 0.17
N LEU A 161 34.93 -29.12 -0.16
CA LEU A 161 35.85 -30.14 0.32
C LEU A 161 36.69 -30.69 -0.83
N ASP A 162 37.90 -31.14 -0.50
CA ASP A 162 38.74 -31.91 -1.42
C ASP A 162 38.07 -33.25 -1.74
N TRP A 163 38.33 -33.83 -2.92
CA TRP A 163 37.78 -35.13 -3.33
C TRP A 163 38.20 -36.26 -2.38
N SER A 164 39.36 -36.11 -1.73
CA SER A 164 39.93 -37.07 -0.79
C SER A 164 39.39 -36.92 0.64
N ALA A 165 38.51 -35.95 0.89
CA ALA A 165 38.01 -35.66 2.22
C ALA A 165 37.06 -36.76 2.73
N ASP A 166 37.26 -37.19 3.97
CA ASP A 166 36.36 -38.11 4.66
C ASP A 166 35.10 -37.36 5.12
N VAL A 167 34.06 -37.43 4.29
CA VAL A 167 32.76 -36.80 4.52
C VAL A 167 32.10 -37.32 5.79
N ALA A 168 32.30 -38.59 6.14
CA ALA A 168 31.68 -39.19 7.32
C ALA A 168 32.26 -38.58 8.61
N ARG A 169 33.59 -38.42 8.66
CA ARG A 169 34.27 -37.79 9.80
C ARG A 169 33.89 -36.31 9.96
N ILE A 170 33.76 -35.58 8.85
CA ILE A 170 33.36 -34.18 8.85
C ILE A 170 31.91 -34.03 9.32
N GLY A 171 31.00 -34.87 8.83
CA GLY A 171 29.60 -34.87 9.25
C GLY A 171 29.44 -35.17 10.74
N GLN A 172 30.21 -36.13 11.27
CA GLN A 172 30.17 -36.47 12.70
C GLN A 172 30.65 -35.29 13.56
N LYS A 173 31.77 -34.65 13.19
CA LYS A 173 32.28 -33.48 13.93
C LYS A 173 31.36 -32.27 13.83
N ALA A 174 30.76 -32.04 12.66
CA ALA A 174 29.77 -30.98 12.48
C ALA A 174 28.53 -31.23 13.36
N GLY A 175 28.07 -32.49 13.45
CA GLY A 175 26.97 -32.89 14.33
C GLY A 175 27.27 -32.64 15.82
N GLU A 176 28.49 -32.93 16.27
CA GLU A 176 28.94 -32.60 17.64
C GLU A 176 28.90 -31.08 17.90
N ILE A 177 29.41 -30.27 16.96
CA ILE A 177 29.46 -28.81 17.10
C ILE A 177 28.05 -28.21 17.11
N ILE A 178 27.16 -28.70 16.24
CA ILE A 178 25.76 -28.25 16.17
C ILE A 178 25.01 -28.63 17.44
N SER A 179 25.17 -29.86 17.92
CA SER A 179 24.50 -30.33 19.15
C SER A 179 25.03 -29.63 20.41
N ALA A 180 26.26 -29.15 20.38
CA ALA A 180 26.85 -28.37 21.47
C ALA A 180 26.41 -26.90 21.50
N ASN A 181 25.79 -26.39 20.42
CA ASN A 181 25.36 -24.99 20.33
C ASN A 181 23.84 -24.88 20.61
N PRO A 182 23.42 -24.22 21.70
CA PRO A 182 22.01 -24.12 22.09
C PRO A 182 21.21 -23.06 21.32
N ARG A 183 21.74 -22.50 20.24
CA ARG A 183 21.13 -21.42 19.44
C ARG A 183 20.79 -21.87 18.03
#